data_AF-A0A7J4T574-F1
#
_entry.id   AF-A0A7J4T574-F1
#
_cell.length_a   1.000
_cell.length_b   1.000
_cell.length_c   1.000
_cell.angle_alpha   90.00
_cell.angle_beta   90.00
_cell.angle_gamma   90.00
#
_symmetry.space_group_name_H-M   'P 1'
#
loop_
_entity.id
_entity.type
_entity.pdbx_description
1 polymer ?
#
loop_
_entity_poly.entity_id
_entity_poly.type
_entity_poly.pdbx_seq_one_letter_code
_entity_poly.pdbx_strand_id
1 'polypeptide(L)'
;IEAVLHSGIVQTISDLYRLTVEDLLPLERMGLKSATNIISEIQKKRTLSFSSFLHALGLPRIGPEVAQSIAQYFTDIESLIQWMRNPQRDSL
;
A
#
# COMPACT_ATOMS: atom_id res chain seq x y z
N ILE A 1 -1.45 1.09 -15.23
CA ILE A 1 -0.27 0.51 -14.55
C ILE A 1 0.89 0.38 -15.52
N GLU A 2 0.72 -0.30 -16.67
CA GLU A 2 1.80 -0.42 -17.68
C GLU A 2 2.40 0.92 -18.12
N ALA A 3 1.58 1.94 -18.40
CA ALA A 3 2.07 3.26 -18.83
C ALA A 3 3.05 3.92 -17.84
N VAL A 4 2.78 3.82 -16.53
CA VAL A 4 3.63 4.43 -15.49
C VAL A 4 4.87 3.59 -15.19
N LEU A 5 4.83 2.29 -15.49
CA LEU A 5 6.00 1.40 -15.38
C LEU A 5 6.93 1.60 -16.57
N HIS A 6 6.38 1.65 -17.80
CA HIS A 6 7.17 1.86 -19.02
C HIS A 6 7.82 3.24 -19.08
N SER A 7 7.17 4.28 -18.54
CA SER A 7 7.79 5.61 -18.47
C SER A 7 8.84 5.73 -17.35
N GLY A 8 8.97 4.72 -16.49
CA GLY A 8 9.96 4.70 -15.41
C GLY A 8 9.65 5.61 -14.21
N ILE A 9 8.52 6.32 -14.22
CA ILE A 9 8.10 7.22 -13.13
C ILE A 9 7.63 6.47 -11.87
N VAL A 10 7.29 5.19 -12.00
CA VAL A 10 6.97 4.29 -10.89
C VAL A 10 7.84 3.05 -10.98
N GLN A 11 8.56 2.73 -9.91
CA GLN A 11 9.35 1.51 -9.78
C GLN A 11 8.89 0.66 -8.60
N THR A 12 8.41 1.31 -7.56
CA THR A 12 7.92 0.71 -6.32
C THR A 12 6.49 1.17 -6.04
N ILE A 13 5.77 0.41 -5.21
CA ILE A 13 4.42 0.80 -4.75
C ILE A 13 4.43 2.18 -4.06
N SER A 14 5.51 2.50 -3.34
CA SER A 14 5.64 3.79 -2.64
C SER A 14 5.67 4.98 -3.60
N ASP A 15 6.15 4.80 -4.84
CA ASP A 15 6.21 5.86 -5.84
C ASP A 15 4.81 6.30 -6.28
N LEU A 16 3.82 5.39 -6.27
CA LEU A 16 2.42 5.73 -6.57
C LEU A 16 1.89 6.85 -5.67
N TYR A 17 2.32 6.85 -4.40
CA TYR A 17 1.92 7.85 -3.42
C TYR A 17 2.74 9.14 -3.50
N ARG A 18 3.69 9.25 -4.43
CA ARG A 18 4.47 10.47 -4.67
C ARG A 18 4.12 11.13 -6.01
N LEU A 19 3.37 10.43 -6.87
CA LEU A 19 2.92 10.94 -8.16
C LEU A 19 2.10 12.21 -8.03
N THR A 20 2.34 13.13 -8.97
CA THR A 20 1.56 14.34 -9.19
C THR A 20 0.74 14.23 -10.48
N VAL A 21 -0.17 15.17 -10.69
CA VAL A 21 -0.96 15.20 -11.94
C VAL A 21 -0.04 15.50 -13.12
N GLU A 22 0.94 16.38 -12.90
CA GLU A 22 1.94 16.82 -13.85
C GLU A 22 2.82 15.66 -14.35
N ASP A 23 3.15 14.70 -13.49
CA ASP A 23 3.91 13.50 -13.87
C ASP A 23 3.15 12.60 -14.86
N LEU A 24 1.80 12.67 -14.84
CA LEU A 24 0.94 11.81 -15.64
C LEU A 24 0.56 12.44 -16.99
N LEU A 25 0.49 13.76 -17.09
CA LEU A 25 0.09 14.47 -18.32
C LEU A 25 0.92 14.14 -19.57
N PRO A 26 2.25 13.89 -19.49
CA PRO A 26 3.05 13.51 -20.66
C PRO A 26 2.77 12.09 -21.17
N LEU A 27 2.05 11.26 -20.42
CA LEU A 27 1.77 9.88 -20.80
C LEU A 27 0.72 9.82 -21.91
N GLU A 28 0.90 8.89 -22.83
CA GLU A 28 -0.03 8.69 -23.94
C GLU A 28 -1.45 8.42 -23.40
N ARG A 29 -2.45 9.09 -24.00
CA ARG A 29 -3.88 8.99 -23.63
C ARG A 29 -4.22 9.51 -22.22
N MET A 30 -3.33 10.27 -21.58
CA MET A 30 -3.59 10.86 -20.27
C MET A 30 -4.07 12.31 -20.35
N GLY A 31 -5.38 12.50 -20.34
CA GLY A 31 -5.98 13.84 -20.20
C GLY A 31 -5.98 14.33 -18.75
N LEU A 32 -6.06 15.65 -18.55
CA LEU A 32 -6.09 16.29 -17.23
C LEU A 32 -7.14 15.67 -16.29
N LYS A 33 -8.36 15.45 -16.77
CA LYS A 33 -9.43 14.83 -15.98
C LYS A 33 -9.06 13.41 -15.51
N SER A 34 -8.47 12.60 -16.39
CA SER A 34 -8.04 11.24 -16.05
C SER A 34 -6.90 11.24 -15.05
N ALA A 35 -5.89 12.10 -15.25
CA ALA A 35 -4.76 12.26 -14.33
C ALA A 35 -5.23 12.69 -12.94
N THR A 36 -6.08 13.72 -12.84
CA THR A 36 -6.65 14.18 -11.57
C THR A 36 -7.46 13.09 -10.87
N ASN A 37 -8.27 12.33 -11.62
CA ASN A 37 -9.02 11.22 -11.05
C ASN A 37 -8.11 10.14 -10.47
N ILE A 38 -7.04 9.76 -11.19
CA ILE A 38 -6.06 8.77 -10.73
C ILE A 38 -5.41 9.23 -9.42
N ILE A 39 -4.88 10.45 -9.40
CA ILE A 39 -4.24 10.99 -8.19
C ILE A 39 -5.26 11.07 -7.04
N SER A 40 -6.49 11.53 -7.29
CA SER A 40 -7.53 11.59 -6.27
C SER A 40 -7.84 10.21 -5.67
N GLU A 41 -7.99 9.18 -6.50
CA GLU A 41 -8.26 7.82 -6.02
C GLU A 41 -7.10 7.23 -5.22
N ILE A 42 -5.85 7.45 -5.65
CA ILE A 42 -4.66 7.05 -4.89
C ILE A 42 -4.66 7.71 -3.50
N GLN A 43 -4.95 9.01 -3.45
CA GLN A 43 -4.98 9.77 -2.20
C GLN A 43 -6.09 9.30 -1.26
N LYS A 44 -7.29 8.98 -1.79
CA LYS A 44 -8.39 8.41 -1.00
C LYS A 44 -8.04 7.06 -0.37
N LYS A 45 -7.14 6.28 -1.01
CA LYS A 45 -6.72 4.96 -0.54
C LYS A 45 -5.46 4.99 0.34
N ARG A 46 -5.03 6.16 0.82
CA ARG A 46 -3.92 6.26 1.79
C ARG A 46 -4.26 5.69 3.16
N THR A 47 -5.53 5.78 3.55
CA THR A 47 -6.00 5.27 4.82
C THR A 47 -6.81 4.01 4.58
N LEU A 48 -6.41 2.92 5.22
CA LEU A 48 -7.04 1.62 5.15
C LEU A 48 -6.94 0.94 6.51
N SER A 49 -7.80 -0.05 6.77
CA SER A 49 -7.70 -0.83 8.00
C SER A 49 -6.38 -1.59 8.03
N PHE A 50 -5.88 -1.86 9.24
CA PHE A 50 -4.62 -2.59 9.41
C PHE A 50 -4.68 -4.00 8.79
N SER A 51 -5.81 -4.70 8.89
CA SER A 51 -6.02 -5.98 8.21
C SER A 51 -5.96 -5.89 6.69
N SER A 52 -6.58 -4.86 6.10
CA SER A 52 -6.51 -4.61 4.66
C SER A 52 -5.08 -4.29 4.22
N PHE A 53 -4.33 -3.54 5.05
CA PHE A 53 -2.94 -3.22 4.79
C PHE A 53 -2.07 -4.48 4.78
N LEU A 54 -2.16 -5.32 5.82
CA LEU A 54 -1.42 -6.58 5.91
C LEU A 54 -1.72 -7.52 4.73
N HIS A 55 -2.99 -7.59 4.33
CA HIS A 55 -3.38 -8.36 3.15
C HIS A 55 -2.78 -7.78 1.86
N ALA A 56 -2.83 -6.45 1.69
CA ALA A 56 -2.32 -5.77 0.50
C ALA A 56 -0.79 -5.85 0.34
N LEU A 57 -0.04 -6.12 1.41
CA LEU A 57 1.41 -6.38 1.33
C LEU A 57 1.76 -7.65 0.55
N GLY A 58 0.81 -8.56 0.33
CA GLY A 58 1.04 -9.79 -0.43
C GLY A 58 1.99 -10.76 0.28
N LEU A 59 1.98 -10.78 1.61
CA LEU A 59 2.86 -11.62 2.40
C LEU A 59 2.55 -13.12 2.17
N PRO A 60 3.57 -13.98 2.00
CA PRO A 60 3.35 -15.41 1.75
C PRO A 60 2.49 -16.06 2.82
N ARG A 61 1.43 -16.78 2.41
CA ARG A 61 0.48 -17.49 3.27
C ARG A 61 -0.39 -16.61 4.18
N ILE A 62 -0.37 -15.28 3.99
CA ILE A 62 -1.23 -14.36 4.75
C ILE A 62 -2.41 -13.94 3.86
N GLY A 63 -3.49 -14.72 3.94
CA GLY A 63 -4.78 -14.38 3.33
C GLY A 63 -5.59 -13.37 4.16
N PRO A 64 -6.80 -13.00 3.70
CA PRO A 64 -7.66 -12.03 4.40
C PRO A 64 -7.95 -12.42 5.85
N GLU A 65 -8.19 -13.71 6.09
CA GLU A 65 -8.50 -14.25 7.43
C GLU A 65 -7.30 -14.10 8.38
N VAL A 66 -6.11 -14.54 7.95
CA VAL A 66 -4.88 -14.43 8.75
C VAL A 66 -4.53 -12.96 9.01
N ALA A 67 -4.67 -12.09 8.01
CA ALA A 67 -4.46 -10.66 8.16
C ALA A 67 -5.42 -10.04 9.19
N GLN A 68 -6.68 -10.49 9.20
CA GLN A 68 -7.67 -10.06 10.20
C GLN A 68 -7.29 -10.53 11.60
N SER A 69 -6.84 -11.78 11.77
CA SER A 69 -6.38 -12.29 13.07
C SER A 69 -5.17 -11.52 13.60
N ILE A 70 -4.19 -11.21 12.74
CA ILE A 70 -3.02 -10.41 13.13
C ILE A 70 -3.46 -9.00 13.55
N ALA A 71 -4.38 -8.38 12.81
CA ALA A 71 -4.87 -7.04 13.12
C ALA A 71 -5.78 -6.97 14.37
N GLN A 72 -6.33 -8.09 14.82
CA GLN A 72 -7.04 -8.17 16.10
C GLN A 72 -6.08 -8.21 17.29
N TYR A 73 -4.89 -8.77 17.10
CA TYR A 73 -3.88 -8.90 18.14
C TYR A 73 -2.95 -7.66 18.22
N PHE A 74 -2.59 -7.08 17.08
CA PHE A 74 -1.74 -5.90 17.01
C PHE A 74 -2.52 -4.68 16.51
N THR A 75 -2.44 -3.59 17.26
CA THR A 75 -3.14 -2.32 16.95
C THR A 75 -2.52 -1.58 15.77
N ASP A 76 -1.21 -1.72 15.58
CA ASP A 76 -0.45 -1.05 14.53
C ASP A 76 0.80 -1.84 14.09
N ILE A 77 1.44 -1.34 13.03
CA ILE A 77 2.63 -1.95 12.43
C ILE A 77 3.84 -1.93 13.39
N GLU A 78 3.95 -0.91 14.24
CA GLU A 78 5.06 -0.78 15.20
C GLU A 78 5.00 -1.88 16.25
N SER A 79 3.81 -2.14 16.79
CA SER A 79 3.54 -3.21 17.74
C SER A 79 3.92 -4.58 17.16
N LEU A 80 3.56 -4.82 15.90
CA LEU A 80 3.94 -6.04 15.18
C LEU A 80 5.46 -6.14 14.97
N ILE A 81 6.11 -5.06 14.54
CA ILE A 81 7.57 -5.03 14.34
C ILE A 81 8.32 -5.27 15.64
N GLN A 82 7.87 -4.67 16.74
CA GLN A 82 8.46 -4.86 18.06
C GLN A 82 8.36 -6.32 18.51
N TRP A 83 7.19 -6.95 18.32
CA TRP A 83 6.97 -8.35 18.64
C TRP A 83 7.90 -9.28 17.84
N MET A 84 8.04 -9.05 16.52
CA MET A 84 8.96 -9.83 15.68
C MET A 84 10.42 -9.72 16.13
N ARG A 85 10.82 -8.56 16.68
CA ARG A 85 12.19 -8.33 17.17
C ARG A 85 12.44 -8.97 18.55
N ASN A 86 11.40 -9.32 19.30
CA ASN A 86 11.55 -9.90 20.63
C ASN A 86 10.51 -10.99 20.91
N PRO A 87 10.61 -12.15 20.23
CA PRO A 87 9.59 -13.20 20.27
C PRO A 87 9.49 -13.95 21.61
N GLN A 88 10.37 -13.70 22.59
CA GLN A 88 10.45 -14.48 23.84
C GLN A 88 9.49 -14.06 24.96
N ARG A 89 8.45 -13.25 24.70
CA ARG A 89 7.53 -12.77 25.75
C ARG A 89 6.19 -13.50 25.87
N ASP A 90 5.80 -14.30 24.88
CA ASP A 90 4.48 -14.95 24.87
C ASP A 90 4.54 -16.44 25.20
N SER A 91 5.30 -16.78 26.24
CA SER A 91 5.17 -18.06 26.94
C SER A 91 4.20 -17.89 28.10
N LEU A 92 2.90 -18.03 27.83
CA LEU A 92 1.86 -18.27 28.84
C LEU A 92 0.99 -19.44 28.37
#